data_AF-A0A7Y4IH67-F1
#
_entry.id   AF-A0A7Y4IH67-F1
#
_cell.length_a   1.000
_cell.length_b   1.000
_cell.length_c   1.000
_cell.angle_alpha   90.00
_cell.angle_beta   90.00
_cell.angle_gamma   90.00
#
_symmetry.space_group_name_H-M   'P 1'
#
loop_
_entity.id
_entity.type
_entity.pdbx_description
1 polymer ?
#
loop_
_entity_poly.entity_id
_entity_poly.type
_entity_poly.pdbx_seq_one_letter_code
_entity_poly.pdbx_strand_id
1 'polypeptide(L)'
;MNMNIRVMLRPFLGGLIAALASACGFYKWDMENTCHAVERSKARELPIKEEDVLTVAGWWAAERARSTEGKQLWKAIPSINPGSRAEIIRDSAKEAGVMDCPFADELQAAILAIDLERQQRLQKKLQKSSPADASPAPERESTKADAPL
;
A
#
# COMPACT_ATOMS: atom_id res chain seq x y z
N MET A 1 -49.47 14.00 -60.76
CA MET A 1 -49.20 14.56 -59.41
C MET A 1 -48.12 13.68 -58.79
N ASN A 2 -46.85 14.14 -58.80
CA ASN A 2 -45.71 13.41 -58.26
C ASN A 2 -45.30 14.02 -56.92
N MET A 3 -45.47 13.28 -55.82
CA MET A 3 -44.98 13.64 -54.50
C MET A 3 -43.52 13.19 -54.37
N ASN A 4 -42.58 14.14 -54.39
CA ASN A 4 -41.19 13.91 -54.05
C ASN A 4 -41.01 13.99 -52.52
N ILE A 5 -40.76 12.84 -51.89
CA ILE A 5 -40.39 12.73 -50.47
C ILE A 5 -38.93 13.14 -50.33
N ARG A 6 -38.69 14.34 -49.78
CA ARG A 6 -37.36 14.76 -49.34
C ARG A 6 -37.06 14.09 -48.00
N VAL A 7 -36.28 13.01 -48.05
CA VAL A 7 -35.70 12.38 -46.86
C VAL A 7 -34.65 13.34 -46.27
N MET A 8 -34.97 13.99 -45.16
CA MET A 8 -33.98 14.65 -44.31
C MET A 8 -33.18 13.58 -43.55
N LEU A 9 -32.09 13.10 -44.14
CA LEU A 9 -31.09 12.30 -43.43
C LEU A 9 -30.18 13.26 -42.64
N ARG A 10 -30.52 13.51 -41.36
CA ARG A 10 -29.68 14.25 -40.41
C ARG A 10 -28.83 13.25 -39.59
N PRO A 11 -27.58 13.59 -39.23
CA PRO A 11 -26.55 12.62 -38.88
C PRO A 11 -26.67 12.15 -37.43
N PHE A 12 -27.13 10.92 -37.21
CA PHE A 12 -27.01 10.21 -35.93
C PHE A 12 -25.74 9.35 -35.88
N LEU A 13 -24.60 9.90 -36.32
CA LEU A 13 -23.33 9.16 -36.42
C LEU A 13 -22.16 9.86 -35.70
N GLY A 14 -22.45 10.62 -34.64
CA GLY A 14 -21.43 11.30 -33.83
C GLY A 14 -21.26 10.76 -32.41
N GLY A 15 -22.17 9.90 -31.92
CA GLY A 15 -22.25 9.55 -30.50
C GLY A 15 -21.42 8.36 -30.03
N LEU A 16 -20.98 7.47 -30.94
CA LEU A 16 -20.44 6.17 -30.53
C LEU A 16 -18.91 6.14 -30.28
N ILE A 17 -18.16 7.14 -30.75
CA ILE A 17 -16.68 7.14 -30.68
C ILE A 17 -16.17 7.75 -29.35
N ALA A 18 -16.99 8.51 -28.62
CA ALA A 18 -16.58 9.15 -27.36
C ALA A 18 -16.46 8.18 -26.16
N ALA A 19 -17.00 6.96 -26.26
CA ALA A 19 -17.03 6.02 -25.13
C ALA A 19 -15.70 5.24 -24.93
N LEU A 20 -14.88 5.08 -25.97
CA LEU A 20 -13.63 4.30 -25.87
C LEU A 20 -12.42 5.15 -25.46
N ALA A 21 -12.36 6.41 -25.89
CA ALA A 21 -11.29 7.33 -25.47
C ALA A 21 -11.42 7.78 -24.01
N SER A 22 -12.65 7.76 -23.46
CA SER A 22 -12.90 8.17 -22.08
C SER A 22 -12.45 7.13 -21.05
N ALA A 23 -12.53 5.82 -21.37
CA ALA A 23 -12.11 4.76 -20.44
C ALA A 23 -10.61 4.82 -20.09
N CYS A 24 -9.74 5.03 -21.08
CA CYS A 24 -8.29 5.18 -20.85
C CYS A 24 -7.97 6.47 -20.07
N GLY A 25 -8.69 7.56 -20.34
CA GLY A 25 -8.50 8.83 -19.63
C GLY A 25 -8.85 8.74 -18.14
N PHE A 26 -9.89 7.99 -17.80
CA PHE A 26 -10.29 7.82 -16.40
C PHE A 26 -9.31 6.95 -15.60
N TYR A 27 -8.74 5.90 -16.19
CA TYR A 27 -7.78 5.06 -15.46
C TYR A 27 -6.46 5.79 -15.20
N LYS A 28 -5.95 6.55 -16.18
CA LYS A 28 -4.80 7.43 -15.96
C LYS A 28 -5.06 8.42 -14.83
N TRP A 29 -6.23 9.06 -14.83
CA TRP A 29 -6.61 10.01 -13.78
C TRP A 29 -6.71 9.35 -12.39
N ASP A 30 -7.22 8.12 -12.31
CA ASP A 30 -7.24 7.35 -11.05
C ASP A 30 -5.82 7.06 -10.54
N MET A 31 -4.89 6.72 -11.45
CA MET A 31 -3.50 6.49 -11.09
C MET A 31 -2.76 7.78 -10.70
N GLU A 32 -3.03 8.90 -11.36
CA GLU A 32 -2.51 10.21 -10.93
C GLU A 32 -2.99 10.58 -9.51
N ASN A 33 -4.27 10.32 -9.19
CA ASN A 33 -4.77 10.52 -7.82
C ASN A 33 -4.11 9.57 -6.82
N THR A 34 -3.90 8.31 -7.21
CA THR A 34 -3.24 7.31 -6.36
C THR A 34 -1.80 7.72 -6.06
N CYS A 35 -1.04 8.11 -7.08
CA CYS A 35 0.37 8.47 -6.93
C CYS A 35 0.59 9.76 -6.14
N HIS A 36 -0.36 10.70 -6.18
CA HIS A 36 -0.34 11.95 -5.42
C HIS A 36 -1.30 11.95 -4.23
N ALA A 37 -1.68 10.77 -3.72
CA ALA A 37 -2.72 10.65 -2.71
C ALA A 37 -2.38 11.39 -1.41
N VAL A 38 -1.13 11.36 -0.96
CA VAL A 38 -0.68 12.05 0.27
C VAL A 38 -0.88 13.56 0.16
N GLU A 39 -0.42 14.15 -0.95
CA GLU A 39 -0.55 15.58 -1.24
C GLU A 39 -2.03 15.98 -1.40
N ARG A 40 -2.79 15.26 -2.24
CA ARG A 40 -4.15 15.63 -2.61
C ARG A 40 -5.18 15.38 -1.50
N SER A 41 -4.93 14.40 -0.64
CA SER A 41 -5.75 14.16 0.55
C SER A 41 -5.45 15.10 1.70
N LYS A 42 -4.28 15.77 1.67
CA LYS A 42 -3.75 16.55 2.80
C LYS A 42 -3.65 15.71 4.08
N ALA A 43 -3.42 14.40 3.96
CA ALA A 43 -3.39 13.49 5.11
C ALA A 43 -2.39 13.94 6.20
N ARG A 44 -1.26 14.53 5.81
CA ARG A 44 -0.23 15.06 6.74
C ARG A 44 -0.68 16.32 7.50
N GLU A 45 -1.72 17.01 7.05
CA GLU A 45 -2.30 18.18 7.75
C GLU A 45 -3.34 17.75 8.79
N LEU A 46 -3.77 16.49 8.79
CA LEU A 46 -4.76 15.97 9.73
C LEU A 46 -4.13 15.67 11.09
N PRO A 47 -4.89 15.75 12.20
CA PRO A 47 -4.41 15.38 13.53
C PRO A 47 -4.33 13.86 13.71
N ILE A 48 -3.58 13.19 12.83
CA ILE A 48 -3.34 11.75 12.82
C ILE A 48 -1.86 11.47 13.07
N LYS A 49 -1.53 10.21 13.35
CA LYS A 49 -0.14 9.81 13.49
C LYS A 49 0.51 9.61 12.13
N GLU A 50 1.83 9.76 12.07
CA GLU A 50 2.60 9.59 10.83
C GLU A 50 2.42 8.19 10.23
N GLU A 51 2.32 7.15 11.06
CA GLU A 51 2.06 5.78 10.60
C GLU A 51 0.71 5.59 9.89
N ASP A 52 -0.25 6.50 10.09
CA ASP A 52 -1.60 6.41 9.52
C ASP A 52 -1.73 7.19 8.19
N VAL A 53 -0.76 8.04 7.85
CA VAL A 53 -0.81 8.95 6.68
C VAL A 53 -1.06 8.19 5.39
N LEU A 54 -0.31 7.12 5.12
CA LEU A 54 -0.44 6.33 3.89
C LEU A 54 -1.75 5.54 3.84
N THR A 55 -2.27 5.12 4.98
CA THR A 55 -3.57 4.44 5.06
C THR A 55 -4.69 5.41 4.68
N VAL A 56 -4.68 6.61 5.28
CA VAL A 56 -5.68 7.66 5.00
C VAL A 56 -5.59 8.14 3.54
N ALA A 57 -4.38 8.38 3.04
CA ALA A 57 -4.16 8.74 1.65
C ALA A 57 -4.65 7.64 0.68
N GLY A 58 -4.35 6.37 0.98
CA GLY A 58 -4.83 5.24 0.19
C GLY A 58 -6.36 5.13 0.16
N TRP A 59 -7.03 5.35 1.30
CA TRP A 59 -8.50 5.37 1.36
C TRP A 59 -9.08 6.52 0.53
N TRP A 60 -8.50 7.71 0.64
CA TRP A 60 -8.91 8.86 -0.16
C TRP A 60 -8.81 8.60 -1.67
N ALA A 61 -7.76 7.90 -2.11
CA ALA A 61 -7.58 7.51 -3.51
C ALA A 61 -8.58 6.42 -3.93
N ALA A 62 -8.80 5.41 -3.09
CA ALA A 62 -9.78 4.35 -3.32
C ALA A 62 -11.21 4.88 -3.49
N GLU A 63 -11.63 5.82 -2.65
CA GLU A 63 -12.95 6.48 -2.74
C GLU A 63 -13.15 7.27 -4.03
N ARG A 64 -12.05 7.78 -4.60
CA ARG A 64 -12.07 8.63 -5.79
C ARG A 64 -11.89 7.86 -7.09
N ALA A 65 -11.51 6.59 -7.06
CA ALA A 65 -11.35 5.78 -8.25
C ALA A 65 -12.65 5.71 -9.05
N ARG A 66 -12.61 6.12 -10.32
CA ARG A 66 -13.77 6.20 -11.21
C ARG A 66 -13.83 5.05 -12.20
N SER A 67 -12.69 4.67 -12.76
CA SER A 67 -12.56 3.57 -13.72
C SER A 67 -12.83 2.22 -13.07
N THR A 68 -13.18 1.23 -13.89
CA THR A 68 -13.40 -0.14 -13.42
C THR A 68 -12.09 -0.73 -12.91
N GLU A 69 -11.01 -0.46 -13.62
CA GLU A 69 -9.64 -0.89 -13.36
C GLU A 69 -9.13 -0.31 -12.04
N GLY A 70 -9.29 1.00 -11.82
CA GLY A 70 -8.91 1.65 -10.56
C GLY A 70 -9.67 1.10 -9.36
N LYS A 71 -10.99 0.87 -9.50
CA LYS A 71 -11.80 0.23 -8.44
C LYS A 71 -11.36 -1.20 -8.15
N GLN A 72 -11.04 -1.97 -9.20
CA GLN A 72 -10.56 -3.35 -9.05
C GLN A 72 -9.20 -3.39 -8.36
N LEU A 73 -8.28 -2.49 -8.74
CA LEU A 73 -6.98 -2.34 -8.08
C LEU A 73 -7.17 -2.13 -6.57
N TRP A 74 -7.92 -1.10 -6.17
CA TRP A 74 -8.12 -0.78 -4.76
C TRP A 74 -8.87 -1.86 -3.98
N LYS A 75 -9.75 -2.62 -4.64
CA LYS A 75 -10.39 -3.80 -4.04
C LYS A 75 -9.42 -4.96 -3.82
N ALA A 76 -8.40 -5.11 -4.68
CA ALA A 76 -7.42 -6.19 -4.60
C ALA A 76 -6.28 -5.92 -3.61
N ILE A 77 -5.89 -4.65 -3.40
CA ILE A 77 -4.78 -4.25 -2.52
C ILE A 77 -4.82 -4.92 -1.13
N PRO A 78 -5.95 -4.98 -0.41
CA PRO A 78 -6.01 -5.63 0.91
C PRO A 78 -5.64 -7.13 0.88
N SER A 79 -5.97 -7.83 -0.22
CA SER A 79 -5.67 -9.26 -0.41
C SER A 79 -4.26 -9.55 -0.93
N ILE A 80 -3.55 -8.54 -1.42
CA ILE A 80 -2.17 -8.66 -1.90
C ILE A 80 -1.22 -8.75 -0.71
N ASN A 81 -0.18 -9.58 -0.86
CA ASN A 81 0.95 -9.65 0.07
C ASN A 81 1.46 -8.23 0.36
N PRO A 82 1.51 -7.77 1.62
CA PRO A 82 1.98 -6.43 1.98
C PRO A 82 3.27 -6.03 1.27
N GLY A 83 4.24 -6.94 1.16
CA GLY A 83 5.55 -6.70 0.51
C GLY A 83 5.48 -6.32 -0.97
N SER A 84 4.41 -6.70 -1.67
CA SER A 84 4.25 -6.49 -3.12
C SER A 84 3.31 -5.33 -3.47
N ARG A 85 2.63 -4.74 -2.48
CA ARG A 85 1.60 -3.71 -2.74
C ARG A 85 2.16 -2.47 -3.43
N ALA A 86 3.32 -1.99 -2.97
CA ALA A 86 3.99 -0.83 -3.56
C ALA A 86 4.41 -1.07 -5.02
N GLU A 87 4.96 -2.24 -5.32
CA GLU A 87 5.31 -2.65 -6.68
C GLU A 87 4.09 -2.68 -7.60
N ILE A 88 3.01 -3.34 -7.18
CA ILE A 88 1.78 -3.44 -7.96
C ILE A 88 1.18 -2.05 -8.26
N ILE A 89 1.16 -1.15 -7.27
CA ILE A 89 0.67 0.23 -7.48
C ILE A 89 1.57 0.98 -8.47
N ARG A 90 2.89 0.82 -8.36
CA ARG A 90 3.87 1.45 -9.26
C ARG A 90 3.70 0.94 -10.70
N ASP A 91 3.50 -0.35 -10.89
CA ASP A 91 3.36 -0.94 -12.21
C ASP A 91 2.01 -0.59 -12.85
N SER A 92 0.92 -0.60 -12.07
CA SER A 92 -0.37 -0.04 -12.50
C SER A 92 -0.27 1.43 -12.92
N ALA A 93 0.55 2.23 -12.23
CA ALA A 93 0.76 3.63 -12.59
C ALA A 93 1.46 3.75 -13.95
N LYS A 94 2.52 2.97 -14.18
CA LYS A 94 3.24 2.93 -15.46
C LYS A 94 2.35 2.45 -16.59
N GLU A 95 1.54 1.41 -16.37
CA GLU A 95 0.57 0.89 -17.36
C GLU A 95 -0.44 1.97 -17.77
N ALA A 96 -0.84 2.84 -16.83
CA ALA A 96 -1.71 3.98 -17.09
C ALA A 96 -0.99 5.21 -17.69
N GLY A 97 0.34 5.15 -17.88
CA GLY A 97 1.16 6.25 -18.39
C GLY A 97 1.47 7.33 -17.36
N VAL A 98 1.52 6.98 -16.07
CA VAL A 98 1.97 7.83 -14.96
C VAL A 98 3.39 7.39 -14.59
N MET A 99 4.37 8.26 -14.84
CA MET A 99 5.80 7.92 -14.75
C MET A 99 6.32 7.87 -13.31
N ASP A 100 5.88 8.83 -12.48
CA ASP A 100 6.33 8.98 -11.11
C ASP A 100 5.21 8.65 -10.14
N CYS A 101 5.49 7.81 -9.13
CA CYS A 101 4.50 7.41 -8.14
C CYS A 101 5.01 7.53 -6.70
N PRO A 102 5.09 8.77 -6.15
CA PRO A 102 5.56 9.02 -4.79
C PRO A 102 4.86 8.17 -3.73
N PHE A 103 3.54 7.98 -3.85
CA PHE A 103 2.79 7.12 -2.94
C PHE A 103 3.33 5.68 -2.88
N ALA A 104 3.68 5.09 -4.04
CA ALA A 104 4.24 3.74 -4.08
C ALA A 104 5.64 3.68 -3.45
N ASP A 105 6.43 4.74 -3.61
CA ASP A 105 7.78 4.80 -3.04
C ASP A 105 7.74 4.99 -1.52
N GLU A 106 6.88 5.87 -1.02
CA GLU A 106 6.63 6.03 0.42
C GLU A 106 6.07 4.73 1.03
N LEU A 107 5.16 4.04 0.33
CA LEU A 107 4.62 2.75 0.78
C LEU A 107 5.70 1.67 0.85
N GLN A 108 6.60 1.61 -0.15
CA GLN A 108 7.72 0.68 -0.13
C GLN A 108 8.64 0.95 1.07
N ALA A 109 8.96 2.22 1.32
CA ALA A 109 9.80 2.61 2.45
C ALA A 109 9.16 2.24 3.79
N ALA A 110 7.85 2.45 3.95
CA ALA A 110 7.11 2.08 5.15
C ALA A 110 7.11 0.56 5.39
N ILE A 111 6.92 -0.24 4.33
CA ILE A 111 6.99 -1.71 4.42
C ILE A 111 8.38 -2.16 4.87
N LEU A 112 9.44 -1.62 4.26
CA LEU A 112 10.82 -1.97 4.60
C LEU A 112 11.16 -1.60 6.05
N ALA A 113 10.67 -0.45 6.53
CA ALA A 113 10.86 -0.03 7.92
C ALA A 113 10.19 -1.02 8.90
N ILE A 114 8.96 -1.46 8.60
CA ILE A 114 8.24 -2.45 9.42
C ILE A 114 8.99 -3.79 9.45
N ASP A 115 9.49 -4.25 8.31
CA ASP A 115 10.23 -5.51 8.22
C ASP A 115 11.56 -5.43 8.99
N LEU A 116 12.27 -4.31 8.91
CA LEU A 116 13.49 -4.07 9.68
C LEU A 116 13.22 -4.13 11.18
N GLU A 117 12.19 -3.43 11.67
CA GLU A 117 11.80 -3.47 13.08
C GLU A 117 11.45 -4.90 13.52
N ARG A 118 10.74 -5.65 12.68
CA ARG A 118 10.37 -7.03 12.96
C ARG A 118 11.62 -7.90 13.12
N GLN A 119 12.58 -7.78 12.21
CA GLN A 119 13.84 -8.51 12.26
C GLN A 119 14.65 -8.18 13.53
N GLN A 120 14.77 -6.90 13.88
CA GLN A 120 15.45 -6.47 15.10
C GLN A 120 14.80 -7.04 16.37
N ARG A 121 13.45 -7.03 16.44
CA ARG A 121 12.71 -7.62 17.56
C ARG A 121 12.95 -9.13 17.67
N LEU A 122 13.02 -9.84 16.54
CA LEU A 122 13.30 -11.28 16.51
C LEU A 122 14.74 -11.57 16.95
N GLN A 123 15.73 -10.82 16.48
CA GLN A 123 17.12 -10.97 16.90
C GLN A 123 17.29 -10.72 18.41
N LYS A 124 16.65 -9.68 18.96
CA LYS A 124 16.67 -9.39 20.40
C LYS A 124 16.05 -10.52 21.23
N LYS A 125 14.99 -11.15 20.73
CA LYS A 125 14.39 -12.33 21.38
C LYS A 125 15.35 -13.52 21.38
N LEU A 126 15.99 -13.80 20.24
CA LEU A 126 16.96 -14.90 20.09
C LEU A 126 18.19 -14.72 20.98
N GLN A 127 18.72 -13.49 21.11
CA GLN A 127 19.83 -13.18 22.01
C GLN A 127 19.44 -13.35 23.48
N LYS A 128 18.22 -12.94 23.87
CA LYS A 128 17.72 -13.07 25.25
C LYS A 128 17.41 -14.52 25.65
N SER A 129 17.22 -15.42 24.68
CA SER A 129 16.95 -16.84 24.91
C SER A 129 18.21 -17.73 24.92
N SER A 130 19.41 -17.19 24.72
CA SER A 130 20.66 -17.97 24.78
C SER A 130 21.18 -18.05 26.23
N PRO A 131 21.39 -19.25 26.82
CA PRO A 131 21.78 -19.39 28.22
C PRO A 131 23.30 -19.16 28.35
N ALA A 132 23.70 -17.92 28.65
CA ALA A 132 25.07 -17.62 29.08
C ALA A 132 25.26 -17.70 30.60
N ASP A 133 24.21 -17.94 31.40
CA ASP A 133 24.30 -18.00 32.88
C ASP A 133 23.83 -19.34 33.46
N ALA A 134 24.12 -20.45 32.78
CA ALA A 134 24.23 -21.75 33.47
C ALA A 134 25.68 -21.93 33.93
N SER A 135 26.15 -21.05 34.82
CA SER A 135 27.38 -21.31 35.58
C SER A 135 27.02 -22.32 36.68
N PRO A 136 27.70 -23.47 36.79
CA PRO A 136 27.37 -24.48 37.78
C PRO A 136 27.60 -23.90 39.18
N ALA A 137 26.60 -24.07 40.05
CA ALA A 137 26.60 -23.60 41.42
C ALA A 137 27.88 -24.03 42.18
N PRO A 138 28.45 -23.20 43.06
CA PRO A 138 29.60 -23.59 43.86
C PRO A 138 29.19 -24.73 44.79
N GLU A 139 29.95 -25.82 44.75
CA GLU A 139 29.83 -26.95 45.68
C GLU A 139 29.86 -26.42 47.12
N ARG A 140 28.80 -26.70 47.89
CA ARG A 140 28.80 -26.49 49.33
C ARG A 140 29.72 -27.53 49.95
N GLU A 141 30.95 -27.15 50.25
CA GLU A 141 31.83 -27.87 51.14
C GLU A 141 31.21 -27.87 52.55
N SER A 142 30.58 -28.99 52.91
CA SER A 142 30.01 -29.24 54.22
C SER A 142 31.01 -30.02 55.06
N THR A 143 31.87 -29.32 55.79
CA THR A 143 32.56 -29.88 56.95
C THR A 143 32.30 -29.01 58.17
N LYS A 144 31.24 -29.36 58.89
CA LYS A 144 31.09 -29.03 60.30
C LYS A 144 31.12 -30.35 61.07
N ALA A 145 32.24 -30.61 61.74
CA ALA A 145 32.31 -31.54 62.85
C ALA A 145 32.97 -30.78 64.01
N ASP A 146 32.11 -30.41 64.95
CA ASP A 146 32.45 -29.82 66.24
C ASP A 146 33.24 -30.83 67.10
N ALA A 147 34.22 -30.34 67.88
CA ALA A 147 34.34 -30.67 69.32
C ALA A 147 35.51 -29.89 69.96
N PRO A 148 35.27 -29.16 71.07
CA PRO A 148 36.31 -28.78 72.02
C PRO A 148 36.35 -29.79 73.18
N LEU A 149 37.55 -30.16 73.62
CA LEU A 149 37.92 -30.48 75.01
C LEU A 149 39.45 -30.45 75.13
#